data_AF-A0A962MM26-F1
#
_entry.id   AF-A0A962MM26-F1
#
_cell.length_a   1.000
_cell.length_b   1.000
_cell.length_c   1.000
_cell.angle_alpha   90.00
_cell.angle_beta   90.00
_cell.angle_gamma   90.00
#
_symmetry.space_group_name_H-M   'P 1'
#
loop_
_entity.id
_entity.type
_entity.pdbx_description
1 polymer ?
#
loop_
_entity_poly.entity_id
_entity_poly.type
_entity_poly.pdbx_seq_one_letter_code
_entity_poly.pdbx_strand_id
1 'polypeptide(L)'
;MIIPTILSGGSGTRLWPLSRQLFPKQFLALADDSTMLQATVQRLAGLPLERPVFICNDEHRFIVAEQCREIDIEPLAVVLEPVGRNTAPAVAVAAMQALQRD
;
A
#
# COMPACT_ATOMS: atom_id res chain seq x y z
N MET A 1 11.62 4.35 16.87
CA MET A 1 10.28 3.91 16.47
C MET A 1 10.35 3.41 15.03
N ILE A 2 9.73 2.28 14.65
CA ILE A 2 9.83 1.73 13.29
C ILE A 2 8.49 1.92 12.58
N ILE A 3 8.49 2.67 11.48
CA ILE A 3 7.29 2.92 10.66
C ILE A 3 7.30 1.97 9.45
N PRO A 4 6.37 1.00 9.38
CA PRO A 4 6.28 0.14 8.21
C PRO A 4 5.73 0.95 7.02
N THR A 5 6.45 0.92 5.90
CA THR A 5 6.02 1.58 4.66
C THR A 5 5.65 0.53 3.62
N ILE A 6 4.43 0.63 3.10
CA ILE A 6 3.87 -0.30 2.11
C ILE A 6 3.77 0.42 0.77
N LEU A 7 4.57 -0.03 -0.19
CA LEU A 7 4.59 0.51 -1.55
C LEU A 7 3.57 -0.25 -2.41
N SER A 8 2.47 0.41 -2.75
CA SER A 8 1.33 -0.15 -3.49
C SER A 8 1.23 0.49 -4.89
N GLY A 9 2.30 0.36 -5.66
CA GLY A 9 2.38 0.81 -7.06
C GLY A 9 2.24 -0.33 -8.07
N GLY A 10 2.10 0.04 -9.35
CA GLY A 10 2.10 -0.87 -10.49
C GLY A 10 0.76 -0.93 -11.24
N SER A 11 0.84 -1.14 -12.55
CA SER A 11 -0.30 -1.07 -13.47
C SER A 11 -1.05 -2.39 -13.68
N GLY A 12 -0.55 -3.51 -13.11
CA GLY A 12 -1.24 -4.80 -13.19
C GLY A 12 -1.42 -5.32 -14.63
N THR A 13 -0.39 -5.29 -15.47
CA THR A 13 -0.52 -5.75 -16.88
C THR A 13 -0.32 -7.26 -17.06
N ARG A 14 0.45 -7.90 -16.18
CA ARG A 14 0.84 -9.32 -16.33
C ARG A 14 -0.24 -10.34 -15.96
N LEU A 15 -1.22 -9.96 -15.15
CA LEU A 15 -2.31 -10.83 -14.71
C LEU A 15 -3.62 -10.50 -15.41
N TRP A 16 -3.57 -9.85 -16.58
CA TRP A 16 -4.76 -9.65 -17.39
C TRP A 16 -5.39 -11.02 -17.75
N PRO A 17 -6.71 -11.20 -17.68
CA PRO A 17 -7.75 -10.17 -17.48
C PRO A 17 -8.12 -9.89 -16.01
N LEU A 18 -7.50 -10.57 -15.06
CA LEU A 18 -7.79 -10.43 -13.62
C LEU A 18 -7.40 -9.05 -13.10
N SER A 19 -6.21 -8.57 -13.46
CA SER A 19 -5.77 -7.22 -13.12
C SER A 19 -6.10 -6.21 -14.21
N ARG A 20 -6.50 -5.02 -13.79
CA ARG A 20 -6.83 -3.87 -14.66
C ARG A 20 -6.10 -2.63 -14.14
N GLN A 21 -6.05 -1.57 -14.94
CA GLN A 21 -5.36 -0.33 -14.56
C GLN A 21 -5.84 0.25 -13.23
N LEU A 22 -7.16 0.29 -13.01
CA LEU A 22 -7.77 0.78 -11.77
C LEU A 22 -7.88 -0.30 -10.67
N PHE A 23 -7.59 -1.56 -11.00
CA PHE A 23 -7.66 -2.69 -10.08
C PHE A 23 -6.44 -3.61 -10.28
N PRO A 24 -5.23 -3.11 -9.96
CA PRO A 24 -3.99 -3.86 -10.15
C PRO A 24 -3.85 -5.02 -9.15
N LYS A 25 -2.82 -5.84 -9.35
CA LYS A 25 -2.64 -7.12 -8.67
C LYS A 25 -2.72 -7.08 -7.15
N GLN A 26 -2.30 -5.96 -6.53
CA GLN A 26 -2.22 -5.86 -5.08
C GLN A 26 -3.60 -5.92 -4.41
N PHE A 27 -4.65 -5.59 -5.15
CA PHE A 27 -6.03 -5.62 -4.66
C PHE A 27 -6.77 -6.90 -5.05
N LEU A 28 -6.05 -7.91 -5.54
CA LEU A 28 -6.59 -9.23 -5.87
C LEU A 28 -6.28 -10.24 -4.77
N ALA A 29 -7.27 -11.06 -4.43
CA ALA A 29 -7.13 -12.29 -3.66
C ALA A 29 -6.65 -13.42 -4.59
N LEU A 30 -5.33 -13.58 -4.73
CA LEU A 30 -4.71 -14.50 -5.69
C LEU A 30 -4.25 -15.83 -5.09
N ALA A 31 -3.97 -15.85 -3.79
CA ALA A 31 -3.42 -17.02 -3.10
C ALA A 31 -4.37 -17.51 -2.00
N ASP A 32 -4.97 -16.57 -1.27
CA ASP A 32 -5.82 -16.80 -0.12
C ASP A 32 -7.06 -15.89 -0.21
N ASP A 33 -7.93 -15.92 0.80
CA ASP A 33 -9.13 -15.07 0.88
C ASP A 33 -8.79 -13.56 1.01
N SER A 34 -7.62 -13.23 1.54
CA SER A 34 -7.12 -11.85 1.64
C SER A 34 -6.50 -11.38 0.32
N THR A 35 -6.65 -10.10 -0.01
CA THR A 35 -5.88 -9.50 -1.12
C THR A 35 -4.39 -9.48 -0.81
N MET A 36 -3.54 -9.33 -1.83
CA MET A 36 -2.09 -9.25 -1.60
C MET A 36 -1.71 -8.08 -0.68
N LEU A 37 -2.42 -6.95 -0.76
CA LEU A 37 -2.22 -5.80 0.13
C LEU A 37 -2.57 -6.19 1.57
N GLN A 38 -3.75 -6.75 1.79
CA GLN A 38 -4.22 -7.17 3.11
C GLN A 38 -3.28 -8.22 3.74
N ALA A 39 -2.90 -9.24 2.98
CA ALA A 39 -1.95 -10.26 3.43
C ALA A 39 -0.58 -9.64 3.79
N THR A 40 -0.16 -8.59 3.09
CA THR A 40 1.09 -7.87 3.41
C THR A 40 0.99 -7.12 4.72
N VAL A 41 -0.14 -6.46 4.99
CA VAL A 41 -0.39 -5.78 6.27
C VAL A 41 -0.50 -6.78 7.42
N GLN A 42 -1.26 -7.86 7.24
CA GLN A 42 -1.46 -8.90 8.25
C GLN A 42 -0.15 -9.57 8.67
N ARG A 43 0.83 -9.69 7.77
CA ARG A 43 2.18 -10.21 8.11
C ARG A 43 2.93 -9.35 9.14
N LEU A 44 2.55 -8.09 9.30
CA LEU A 44 3.15 -7.18 10.28
C LEU A 44 2.58 -7.36 11.70
N ALA A 45 1.50 -8.13 11.85
CA ALA A 45 0.86 -8.33 13.15
C ALA A 45 1.82 -8.94 14.19
N GLY A 46 1.76 -8.41 15.41
CA GLY A 46 2.60 -8.84 16.53
C GLY A 46 4.02 -8.27 16.55
N LEU A 47 4.42 -7.50 15.55
CA LEU A 47 5.69 -6.78 15.56
C LEU A 47 5.55 -5.43 16.31
N PRO A 48 6.60 -4.97 17.02
CA PRO A 48 6.59 -3.68 17.72
C PRO A 48 6.81 -2.52 16.72
N LEU A 49 5.81 -2.26 15.89
CA LEU A 49 5.83 -1.29 14.80
C LEU A 49 4.76 -0.22 15.01
N GLU A 50 4.94 0.94 14.39
CA GLU A 50 3.88 1.93 14.25
C GLU A 50 2.81 1.52 13.25
N ARG A 51 1.72 2.30 13.21
CA ARG A 51 0.72 2.23 12.14
C ARG A 51 1.40 2.39 10.76
N PRO A 52 0.97 1.64 9.73
CA PRO A 52 1.63 1.64 8.43
C PRO A 52 1.40 2.94 7.64
N VAL A 53 2.41 3.33 6.86
CA VAL A 53 2.28 4.34 5.80
C VAL A 53 2.13 3.64 4.47
N PHE A 54 1.11 4.01 3.70
CA PHE A 54 0.93 3.53 2.33
C PHE A 54 1.39 4.58 1.35
N ILE A 55 2.05 4.15 0.27
CA ILE A 55 2.37 4.98 -0.89
C ILE A 55 1.72 4.34 -2.10
N CYS A 56 0.78 5.04 -2.73
CA CYS A 56 0.03 4.54 -3.88
C CYS A 56 -0.24 5.65 -4.90
N ASN A 57 -0.69 5.26 -6.10
CA ASN A 57 -1.16 6.23 -7.09
C ASN A 57 -2.46 6.89 -6.62
N ASP A 58 -2.69 8.16 -6.98
CA ASP A 58 -3.93 8.89 -6.68
C ASP A 58 -5.20 8.17 -7.17
N GLU A 59 -5.12 7.47 -8.32
CA GLU A 59 -6.21 6.64 -8.85
C GLU A 59 -6.62 5.51 -7.89
N HIS A 60 -5.74 5.09 -6.99
CA HIS A 60 -5.95 3.96 -6.07
C HIS A 60 -6.23 4.40 -4.62
N ARG A 61 -6.42 5.71 -4.36
CA ARG A 61 -6.62 6.22 -2.99
C ARG A 61 -7.79 5.56 -2.25
N PHE A 62 -8.91 5.36 -2.95
CA PHE A 62 -10.13 4.84 -2.34
C PHE A 62 -10.04 3.35 -2.06
N ILE A 63 -9.50 2.59 -3.00
CA ILE A 63 -9.35 1.14 -2.83
C ILE A 63 -8.34 0.80 -1.74
N VAL A 64 -7.24 1.55 -1.60
CA VAL A 64 -6.31 1.37 -0.47
C VAL A 64 -7.04 1.61 0.86
N ALA A 65 -7.84 2.68 0.96
CA ALA A 65 -8.60 2.99 2.17
C ALA A 65 -9.67 1.94 2.49
N GLU A 66 -10.38 1.44 1.47
CA GLU A 66 -11.37 0.36 1.59
C GLU A 66 -10.71 -0.94 2.07
N GLN A 67 -9.61 -1.34 1.43
CA GLN A 67 -8.87 -2.56 1.77
C GLN A 67 -8.34 -2.55 3.21
N CYS A 68 -7.90 -1.39 3.71
CA CYS A 68 -7.49 -1.23 5.10
C CYS A 68 -8.68 -1.33 6.07
N ARG A 69 -9.82 -0.71 5.71
CA ARG A 69 -11.05 -0.77 6.50
C ARG A 69 -11.59 -2.19 6.63
N GLU A 70 -11.54 -2.98 5.57
CA GLU A 70 -11.98 -4.39 5.55
C GLU A 70 -11.23 -5.28 6.55
N ILE A 71 -10.01 -4.89 6.95
CA ILE A 71 -9.19 -5.64 7.92
C ILE A 71 -8.95 -4.86 9.22
N ASP A 72 -9.78 -3.84 9.50
CA ASP A 72 -9.71 -3.01 10.71
C ASP A 72 -8.33 -2.39 10.97
N ILE A 73 -7.63 -1.98 9.90
CA ILE A 73 -6.33 -1.31 9.99
C ILE A 73 -6.51 0.18 9.71
N GLU A 74 -6.10 1.01 10.67
CA GLU A 74 -5.99 2.46 10.46
C GLU A 74 -4.56 2.80 9.99
N PRO A 75 -4.37 3.30 8.76
CA PRO A 75 -3.07 3.74 8.28
C PRO A 75 -2.61 5.00 9.03
N LEU A 76 -1.31 5.11 9.28
CA LEU A 76 -0.71 6.33 9.80
C LEU A 76 -0.76 7.48 8.76
N ALA A 77 -0.62 7.13 7.49
CA ALA A 77 -0.80 8.03 6.35
C ALA A 77 -1.01 7.22 5.07
N VAL A 78 -1.69 7.84 4.10
CA VAL A 78 -1.75 7.37 2.72
C VAL A 78 -1.21 8.49 1.84
N VAL A 79 -0.02 8.29 1.29
CA VAL A 79 0.66 9.25 0.43
C VAL A 79 0.34 8.93 -1.03
N LEU A 80 -0.17 9.94 -1.74
CA LEU A 80 -0.64 9.81 -3.11
C LEU A 80 0.43 10.30 -4.07
N GLU A 81 0.96 9.40 -4.88
CA GLU A 81 1.84 9.73 -6.00
C GLU A 81 0.98 10.20 -7.18
N PRO A 82 1.19 11.43 -7.70
CA PRO A 82 0.44 11.92 -8.86
C PRO A 82 0.81 11.15 -10.14
N VAL A 83 2.02 10.59 -10.18
CA VAL A 83 2.54 9.81 -11.31
C VAL A 83 3.44 8.71 -10.75
N GLY A 84 3.33 7.49 -11.27
CA GLY A 84 4.24 6.40 -10.90
C GLY A 84 5.67 6.69 -11.36
N ARG A 85 6.62 6.78 -10.43
CA ARG A 85 8.04 7.04 -10.70
C ARG A 85 8.98 5.93 -10.21
N ASN A 86 8.46 4.72 -10.07
CA ASN A 86 9.15 3.54 -9.50
C ASN A 86 9.50 3.72 -8.01
N THR A 87 10.31 2.79 -7.49
CA THR A 87 10.54 2.59 -6.06
C THR A 87 11.36 3.70 -5.40
N ALA A 88 12.39 4.23 -6.06
CA ALA A 88 13.32 5.17 -5.40
C ALA A 88 12.63 6.47 -4.94
N PRO A 89 11.79 7.14 -5.76
CA PRO A 89 11.02 8.31 -5.32
C PRO A 89 10.03 7.98 -4.20
N ALA A 90 9.35 6.84 -4.27
CA ALA A 90 8.44 6.41 -3.22
C ALA A 90 9.16 6.23 -1.88
N VAL A 91 10.34 5.61 -1.88
CA VAL A 91 11.17 5.46 -0.67
C VAL A 91 11.66 6.81 -0.14
N ALA A 92 12.06 7.73 -1.02
CA ALA A 92 12.46 9.08 -0.60
C ALA A 92 11.31 9.84 0.06
N VAL A 93 10.10 9.77 -0.50
CA VAL A 93 8.90 10.35 0.08
C VAL A 93 8.56 9.73 1.43
N ALA A 94 8.69 8.40 1.57
CA ALA A 94 8.51 7.71 2.86
C ALA A 94 9.47 8.23 3.93
N ALA A 95 10.76 8.38 3.57
CA ALA A 95 11.78 8.89 4.48
C ALA A 95 11.50 10.34 4.89
N MET A 96 11.11 11.21 3.95
CA MET A 96 10.72 12.59 4.26
C MET A 96 9.49 12.65 5.19
N GLN A 97 8.49 11.79 4.96
CA GLN A 97 7.31 11.70 5.81
C GLN A 97 7.64 11.23 7.23
N ALA A 98 8.61 10.33 7.37
CA ALA A 98 9.11 9.89 8.68
C ALA A 98 9.82 11.03 9.42
N LEU A 99 10.70 11.78 8.73
CA LEU A 99 11.44 12.90 9.32
C LEU A 99 10.55 14.06 9.79
N GLN A 100 9.38 14.27 9.18
CA GLN A 100 8.42 15.30 9.62
C GLN A 100 7.72 14.94 10.94
N ARG A 101 7.87 13.70 11.42
CA ARG A 101 7.21 13.16 12.60
C ARG A 101 8.16 12.94 13.78
N ASP A 102 9.46 13.14 13.59
CA ASP A 102 10.46 13.25 14.64
C ASP A 102 10.44 14.66 15.27
#